data_AF-A0A2U2ZUR6-F1
#
_entry.id   AF-A0A2U2ZUR6-F1
#
_cell.length_a   1.000
_cell.length_b   1.000
_cell.length_c   1.000
_cell.angle_alpha   90.00
_cell.angle_beta   90.00
_cell.angle_gamma   90.00
#
_symmetry.space_group_name_H-M   'P 1'
#
loop_
_entity.id
_entity.type
_entity.pdbx_description
1 polymer ?
#
loop_
_entity_poly.entity_id
_entity_poly.type
_entity_poly.pdbx_seq_one_letter_code
_entity_poly.pdbx_strand_id
1 'polypeptide(L)'
;MSTDICTQPDDTDDGMLPPYSAEEAVCPMCQNNEAFTWFRAALPPNTVQTDFNGTTRRGARPQRLERECARCTYKWDEALAVARPGMTIDALVYALDNSTPYPVELDAAVLHSMALRLHACLRITARPDHPLWQYNDGRPQTTATPQTPTCEETHATREDEEACEQARLTDSKESSR
;
A
#
# COMPACT_ATOMS: atom_id res chain seq x y z
N MET A 1 25.95 -39.63 12.62
CA MET A 1 25.69 -38.78 11.46
C MET A 1 24.20 -38.46 11.50
N SER A 2 23.85 -37.38 12.20
CA SER A 2 22.47 -36.96 12.43
C SER A 2 21.97 -36.24 11.19
N THR A 3 20.83 -36.65 10.68
CA THR A 3 20.13 -36.02 9.56
C THR A 3 19.56 -34.68 10.02
N ASP A 4 20.11 -33.60 9.46
CA ASP A 4 19.59 -32.24 9.59
C ASP A 4 18.13 -32.19 9.12
N ILE A 5 17.26 -31.84 10.06
CA ILE A 5 15.88 -31.45 9.81
C ILE A 5 15.96 -30.08 9.14
N CYS A 6 15.75 -30.05 7.82
CA CYS A 6 15.52 -28.81 7.10
C CYS A 6 14.14 -28.27 7.52
N THR A 7 14.12 -27.47 8.58
CA THR A 7 12.99 -26.58 8.91
C THR A 7 12.76 -25.69 7.71
N GLN A 8 11.72 -25.96 6.92
CA GLN A 8 11.32 -25.04 5.86
C GLN A 8 10.85 -23.74 6.52
N PRO A 9 11.27 -22.57 6.01
CA PRO A 9 10.80 -21.29 6.51
C PRO A 9 9.28 -21.20 6.33
N ASP A 10 8.62 -20.54 7.28
CA ASP A 10 7.19 -20.22 7.21
C ASP A 10 6.85 -19.63 5.83
N ASP A 11 6.19 -20.44 5.01
CA ASP A 11 5.34 -19.99 3.91
C ASP A 11 4.20 -19.18 4.53
N THR A 12 4.52 -17.95 4.94
CA THR A 12 3.56 -16.86 4.97
C THR A 12 3.27 -16.48 3.51
N ASP A 13 2.75 -17.46 2.78
CA ASP A 13 1.92 -17.23 1.62
C ASP A 13 0.71 -16.49 2.18
N ASP A 14 0.83 -15.15 2.25
CA ASP A 14 -0.13 -14.18 2.79
C ASP A 14 -1.49 -14.21 2.07
N GLY A 15 -1.84 -15.32 1.41
CA GLY A 15 -3.05 -15.46 0.62
C GLY A 15 -3.07 -14.42 -0.48
N MET A 16 -1.91 -14.16 -1.11
CA MET A 16 -1.83 -13.22 -2.21
C MET A 16 -2.59 -13.82 -3.39
N LEU A 17 -3.87 -13.45 -3.48
CA LEU A 17 -4.74 -13.89 -4.56
C LEU A 17 -4.12 -13.50 -5.90
N PRO A 18 -4.24 -14.34 -6.94
CA PRO A 18 -3.77 -13.98 -8.26
C PRO A 18 -4.37 -12.65 -8.70
N PRO A 19 -3.61 -11.84 -9.46
CA PRO A 19 -4.09 -10.55 -9.92
C PRO A 19 -5.35 -10.73 -10.78
N TYR A 20 -6.22 -9.72 -10.74
CA TYR A 20 -7.45 -9.71 -11.53
C TYR A 20 -7.16 -9.90 -13.02
N SER A 21 -7.71 -10.95 -13.62
CA SER A 21 -7.45 -11.36 -15.00
C SER A 21 -8.26 -10.57 -16.05
N ALA A 22 -8.79 -9.38 -15.72
CA ALA A 22 -9.72 -8.61 -16.56
C ALA A 22 -11.08 -9.32 -16.80
N GLU A 23 -11.94 -8.79 -17.68
CA GLU A 23 -13.26 -9.39 -17.95
C GLU A 23 -13.14 -10.78 -18.58
N GLU A 24 -12.13 -10.98 -19.42
CA GLU A 24 -11.82 -12.25 -20.08
C GLU A 24 -10.82 -13.08 -19.26
N ALA A 25 -11.31 -13.98 -18.41
CA ALA A 25 -10.44 -14.92 -17.70
C ALA A 25 -10.34 -16.28 -18.39
N VAL A 26 -9.11 -16.76 -18.48
CA VAL A 26 -8.79 -18.10 -18.99
C VAL A 26 -8.77 -19.09 -17.82
N CYS A 27 -9.54 -20.17 -17.92
CA CYS A 27 -9.56 -21.21 -16.91
C CYS A 27 -8.18 -21.89 -16.79
N PRO A 28 -7.55 -21.93 -15.61
CA PRO A 28 -6.21 -22.51 -15.45
C PRO A 28 -6.18 -24.03 -15.65
N MET A 29 -7.33 -24.70 -15.51
CA MET A 29 -7.44 -26.16 -15.66
C MET A 29 -7.67 -26.60 -17.11
N CYS A 30 -8.56 -25.95 -17.85
CA CYS A 30 -8.96 -26.39 -19.19
C CYS A 30 -8.75 -25.36 -20.30
N GLN A 31 -8.17 -24.20 -19.99
CA GLN A 31 -7.85 -23.12 -20.92
C GLN A 31 -9.07 -22.54 -21.68
N ASN A 32 -10.28 -22.71 -21.14
CA ASN A 32 -11.51 -22.10 -21.69
C ASN A 32 -11.60 -20.63 -21.29
N ASN A 33 -11.99 -19.75 -22.22
CA ASN A 33 -12.00 -18.29 -22.02
C ASN A 33 -13.29 -17.74 -21.39
N GLU A 34 -14.24 -18.63 -21.04
CA GLU A 34 -15.50 -18.24 -20.42
C GLU A 34 -15.54 -18.69 -18.96
N ALA A 35 -15.80 -17.73 -18.07
CA ALA A 35 -15.95 -17.95 -16.64
C ALA A 35 -17.07 -17.07 -16.06
N PHE A 36 -17.91 -17.65 -15.22
CA PHE A 36 -18.85 -16.91 -14.39
C PHE A 36 -18.07 -16.24 -13.25
N THR A 37 -18.51 -15.05 -12.83
CA THR A 37 -17.84 -14.27 -11.78
C THR A 37 -18.84 -13.89 -10.70
N TRP A 38 -18.49 -14.16 -9.44
CA TRP A 38 -19.27 -13.73 -8.27
C TRP A 38 -18.42 -12.90 -7.33
N PHE A 39 -18.99 -11.82 -6.84
CA PHE A 39 -18.37 -11.01 -5.80
C PHE A 39 -18.44 -11.74 -4.45
N ARG A 40 -17.31 -11.77 -3.73
CA ARG A 40 -17.21 -12.28 -2.35
C ARG A 40 -16.73 -11.15 -1.43
N ALA A 41 -17.58 -10.77 -0.49
CA ALA A 41 -17.24 -9.77 0.53
C ALA A 41 -16.11 -10.25 1.45
N ALA A 42 -15.45 -9.30 2.10
CA ALA A 42 -14.43 -9.61 3.10
C ALA A 42 -15.05 -10.38 4.27
N LEU A 43 -14.36 -11.43 4.72
CA LEU A 43 -14.76 -12.19 5.89
C LEU A 43 -14.06 -11.65 7.14
N PRO A 44 -14.77 -11.54 8.28
CA PRO A 44 -14.15 -11.13 9.52
C PRO A 44 -13.13 -12.18 9.99
N PRO A 45 -12.14 -11.76 10.82
CA PRO A 45 -11.01 -12.61 11.20
C PRO A 45 -11.37 -13.96 11.82
N ASN A 46 -12.53 -14.01 12.49
CA ASN A 46 -12.97 -15.16 13.27
C ASN A 46 -13.99 -16.03 12.54
N THR A 47 -14.24 -15.81 11.24
CA THR A 47 -15.11 -16.69 10.46
C THR A 47 -14.41 -17.99 10.15
N VAL A 48 -15.01 -19.09 10.59
CA VAL A 48 -14.59 -20.45 10.21
C VAL A 48 -15.31 -20.76 8.90
N GLN A 49 -14.57 -20.79 7.80
CA GLN A 49 -15.12 -21.20 6.51
C GLN A 49 -14.73 -22.65 6.26
N THR A 50 -15.71 -23.50 5.97
CA THR A 50 -15.46 -24.79 5.35
C THR A 50 -15.13 -24.50 3.89
N ASP A 51 -13.84 -24.51 3.53
CA ASP A 51 -13.44 -24.22 2.15
C ASP A 51 -13.85 -25.37 1.21
N PHE A 52 -13.81 -25.06 -0.09
CA PHE A 52 -14.22 -25.89 -1.23
C PHE A 52 -13.56 -27.29 -1.29
N ASN A 53 -12.45 -27.52 -0.58
CA ASN A 53 -11.75 -28.82 -0.52
C ASN A 53 -11.84 -29.50 0.86
N GLY A 54 -12.84 -29.15 1.68
CA GLY A 54 -12.99 -29.69 3.04
C GLY A 54 -11.90 -29.22 4.01
N THR A 55 -11.08 -28.27 3.59
CA THR A 55 -10.07 -27.63 4.43
C THR A 55 -10.74 -26.48 5.18
N THR A 56 -10.62 -26.45 6.49
CA THR A 56 -11.14 -25.34 7.27
C THR A 56 -10.03 -24.33 7.47
N ARG A 57 -10.04 -23.23 6.71
CA ARG A 57 -9.16 -22.10 7.02
C ARG A 57 -9.82 -21.16 8.03
N ARG A 58 -8.99 -20.67 8.95
CA ARG A 58 -9.32 -19.59 9.88
C ARG A 58 -8.57 -18.35 9.45
N GLY A 59 -9.23 -17.21 9.46
CA GLY A 59 -8.60 -15.92 9.19
C GLY A 59 -9.47 -15.00 8.34
N ALA A 60 -9.14 -13.70 8.37
CA ALA A 60 -9.79 -12.71 7.55
C ALA A 60 -9.45 -12.97 6.08
N ARG A 61 -10.45 -13.11 5.22
CA ARG A 61 -10.24 -13.15 3.76
C ARG A 61 -10.59 -11.78 3.20
N PRO A 62 -9.73 -11.16 2.37
CA PRO A 62 -10.04 -9.88 1.76
C PRO A 62 -11.22 -9.99 0.79
N GLN A 63 -11.73 -8.84 0.36
CA GLN A 63 -12.70 -8.79 -0.75
C GLN A 63 -12.07 -9.38 -2.00
N ARG A 64 -12.84 -10.20 -2.73
CA ARG A 64 -12.32 -10.95 -3.88
C ARG A 64 -13.42 -11.28 -4.90
N LEU A 65 -12.99 -11.75 -6.06
CA LEU A 65 -13.87 -12.32 -7.09
C LEU A 65 -13.67 -13.83 -7.10
N GLU A 66 -14.75 -14.58 -6.95
CA GLU A 66 -14.75 -16.02 -7.22
C GLU A 66 -15.13 -16.23 -8.68
N ARG A 67 -14.35 -17.01 -9.42
CA ARG A 67 -14.66 -17.43 -10.78
C ARG A 67 -14.97 -18.91 -10.84
N GLU A 68 -15.83 -19.28 -11.78
CA GLU A 68 -16.13 -20.68 -12.13
C GLU A 68 -16.09 -20.83 -13.63
N CYS A 69 -15.32 -21.80 -14.11
CA CYS A 69 -15.23 -22.09 -15.54
C CYS A 69 -16.58 -22.57 -16.08
N ALA A 70 -17.06 -21.96 -17.17
CA ALA A 70 -18.29 -22.37 -17.83
C ALA A 70 -18.24 -23.79 -18.43
N ARG A 71 -17.03 -24.33 -18.63
CA ARG A 71 -16.81 -25.66 -19.23
C ARG A 71 -16.55 -26.77 -18.21
N CYS A 72 -15.57 -26.60 -17.32
CA CYS A 72 -15.15 -27.66 -16.38
C CYS A 72 -15.56 -27.41 -14.93
N THR A 73 -16.34 -26.35 -14.67
CA THR A 73 -16.84 -25.93 -13.33
C THR A 73 -15.77 -25.73 -12.26
N TYR A 74 -14.49 -25.71 -12.65
CA TYR A 74 -13.39 -25.40 -11.76
C TYR A 74 -13.53 -23.99 -11.20
N LYS A 75 -13.35 -23.84 -9.89
CA LYS A 75 -13.47 -22.56 -9.18
C LYS A 75 -12.13 -22.04 -8.72
N TRP A 76 -11.90 -20.74 -8.85
CA TRP A 76 -10.72 -20.07 -8.32
C TRP A 76 -11.06 -18.68 -7.81
N ASP A 77 -10.29 -18.19 -6.85
CA ASP A 77 -10.41 -16.85 -6.30
C ASP A 77 -9.40 -15.91 -6.99
N GLU A 78 -9.82 -14.69 -7.33
CA GLU A 78 -8.96 -13.61 -7.85
C GLU A 78 -9.04 -12.38 -6.94
N ALA A 79 -7.95 -11.63 -6.87
CA ALA A 79 -7.96 -10.35 -6.18
C ALA A 79 -9.01 -9.42 -6.79
N LEU A 80 -9.76 -8.70 -5.94
CA LEU A 80 -10.59 -7.61 -6.44
C LEU A 80 -9.68 -6.60 -7.14
N ALA A 81 -10.07 -6.13 -8.32
CA ALA A 81 -9.47 -4.94 -8.90
C ALA A 81 -9.85 -3.72 -8.06
N VAL A 82 -9.26 -3.58 -6.87
CA VAL A 82 -9.20 -2.29 -6.21
C VAL A 82 -8.37 -1.46 -7.17
N ALA A 83 -9.02 -0.55 -7.90
CA ALA A 83 -8.33 0.47 -8.66
C ALA A 83 -7.57 1.32 -7.65
N ARG A 84 -6.41 0.83 -7.21
CA ARG A 84 -5.40 1.69 -6.65
C ARG A 84 -5.13 2.71 -7.76
N PRO A 85 -5.19 4.01 -7.47
CA PRO A 85 -4.86 5.00 -8.48
C PRO A 85 -3.54 4.57 -9.11
N GLY A 86 -3.57 4.42 -10.44
CA GLY A 86 -2.36 4.08 -11.19
C GLY A 86 -1.28 5.08 -10.83
N MET A 87 -0.03 4.62 -10.78
CA MET A 87 1.07 5.53 -10.53
C MET A 87 1.07 6.64 -11.60
N THR A 88 1.10 7.90 -11.15
CA THR A 88 1.19 9.03 -12.08
C THR A 88 2.54 9.02 -12.79
N ILE A 89 2.61 9.64 -13.96
CA ILE A 89 3.87 9.75 -14.72
C ILE A 89 4.94 10.43 -13.87
N ASP A 90 4.60 11.49 -13.14
CA ASP A 90 5.53 12.23 -12.29
C ASP A 90 6.08 11.39 -11.13
N ALA A 91 5.22 10.58 -10.49
CA ALA A 91 5.66 9.66 -9.44
C ALA A 91 6.59 8.57 -10.01
N LEU A 92 6.35 8.13 -11.25
CA LEU A 92 7.21 7.16 -11.94
C LEU A 92 8.55 7.79 -12.34
N VAL A 93 8.57 9.05 -12.79
CA VAL A 93 9.80 9.82 -13.05
C VAL A 93 10.64 9.91 -11.79
N TYR A 94 10.02 10.31 -10.67
CA TYR A 94 10.70 10.38 -9.38
C TYR A 94 11.28 9.03 -8.96
N ALA A 95 10.51 7.95 -9.12
CA ALA A 95 10.99 6.62 -8.77
C ALA A 95 12.17 6.17 -9.65
N LEU A 96 12.12 6.46 -10.96
CA LEU A 96 13.22 6.16 -11.87
C LEU A 96 14.50 6.91 -11.47
N ASP A 97 14.37 8.19 -11.14
CA ASP A 97 15.48 9.04 -10.68
C ASP A 97 16.11 8.51 -9.37
N ASN A 98 15.27 8.07 -8.42
CA ASN A 98 15.74 7.50 -7.15
C ASN A 98 16.20 6.04 -7.26
N SER A 99 15.88 5.36 -8.37
CA SER A 99 16.22 3.94 -8.57
C SER A 99 17.62 3.71 -9.10
N THR A 100 18.34 4.75 -9.53
CA THR A 100 19.69 4.60 -10.07
C THR A 100 20.74 4.71 -8.97
N PRO A 101 21.33 3.59 -8.48
CA PRO A 101 22.45 3.64 -7.52
C PRO A 101 23.78 4.08 -8.18
N TYR A 102 23.75 4.50 -9.44
CA TYR A 102 24.92 4.81 -10.25
C TYR A 102 25.02 6.31 -10.51
N PRO A 103 26.25 6.87 -10.65
CA PRO A 103 26.50 8.31 -10.75
C PRO A 103 26.09 8.94 -12.09
N VAL A 104 25.28 8.25 -12.89
CA VAL A 104 24.80 8.77 -14.17
C VAL A 104 23.46 9.44 -13.90
N GLU A 105 23.52 10.75 -13.69
CA GLU A 105 22.33 11.59 -13.68
C GLU A 105 21.68 11.49 -15.07
N LEU A 106 20.46 10.94 -15.13
CA LEU A 106 19.69 10.88 -16.35
C LEU A 106 19.02 12.24 -16.57
N ASP A 107 19.09 12.75 -17.80
CA ASP A 107 18.38 13.97 -18.16
C ASP A 107 16.87 13.83 -17.92
N ALA A 108 16.23 14.88 -17.41
CA ALA A 108 14.82 14.86 -17.00
C ALA A 108 13.90 14.50 -18.18
N ALA A 109 14.23 14.92 -19.40
CA ALA A 109 13.47 14.56 -20.60
C ALA A 109 13.54 13.06 -20.91
N VAL A 110 14.69 12.42 -20.65
CA VAL A 110 14.88 10.97 -20.81
C VAL A 110 14.04 10.22 -19.78
N LEU A 111 14.11 10.61 -18.49
CA LEU A 111 13.31 10.02 -17.42
C LEU A 111 11.80 10.10 -17.73
N HIS A 112 11.32 11.27 -18.17
CA HIS A 112 9.92 11.46 -18.53
C HIS A 112 9.51 10.60 -19.73
N SER A 113 10.37 10.49 -20.75
CA SER A 113 10.12 9.62 -21.91
C SER A 113 10.05 8.14 -21.50
N MET A 114 10.93 7.69 -20.61
CA MET A 114 10.92 6.34 -20.06
C MET A 114 9.64 6.08 -19.25
N ALA A 115 9.26 7.00 -18.37
CA ALA A 115 8.05 6.90 -17.57
C ALA A 115 6.80 6.78 -18.46
N LEU A 116 6.66 7.59 -19.50
CA LEU A 116 5.56 7.50 -20.47
C LEU A 116 5.48 6.14 -21.14
N ARG A 117 6.63 5.60 -21.61
CA ARG A 117 6.67 4.29 -22.28
C ARG A 117 6.32 3.16 -21.33
N LEU A 118 6.84 3.20 -20.10
CA LEU A 118 6.54 2.18 -19.09
C LEU A 118 5.06 2.23 -18.69
N HIS A 119 4.50 3.42 -18.48
CA HIS A 119 3.09 3.58 -18.15
C HIS A 119 2.17 3.13 -19.31
N ALA A 120 2.60 3.28 -20.56
CA ALA A 120 1.83 2.80 -21.72
C ALA A 120 1.84 1.26 -21.85
N CYS A 121 2.93 0.61 -21.44
CA CYS A 121 3.11 -0.83 -21.60
C CYS A 121 2.70 -1.65 -20.37
N LEU A 122 2.74 -1.06 -19.17
CA LEU A 122 2.61 -1.77 -17.90
C LEU A 122 1.59 -1.09 -16.99
N ARG A 123 0.85 -1.90 -16.23
CA ARG A 123 0.01 -1.42 -15.14
C ARG A 123 0.84 -1.30 -13.87
N ILE A 124 1.36 -0.10 -13.61
CA ILE A 124 2.27 0.17 -12.49
C ILE A 124 1.46 0.66 -11.28
N THR A 125 1.67 0.03 -10.12
CA THR A 125 1.07 0.47 -8.85
C THR A 125 2.17 0.75 -7.84
N ALA A 126 2.05 1.88 -7.12
CA ALA A 126 2.97 2.22 -6.05
C ALA A 126 2.73 1.31 -4.83
N ARG A 127 3.82 0.88 -4.18
CA ARG A 127 3.75 0.28 -2.84
C ARG A 127 3.89 1.40 -1.80
N PRO A 128 2.80 1.81 -1.12
CA PRO A 128 2.85 2.94 -0.19
C PRO A 128 3.80 2.69 0.99
N ASP A 129 3.98 1.43 1.37
CA ASP A 129 4.80 1.05 2.53
C ASP A 129 6.31 0.99 2.22
N HIS A 130 6.71 1.16 0.95
CA HIS A 130 8.10 0.98 0.56
C HIS A 130 8.81 2.34 0.45
N PRO A 131 9.97 2.55 1.12
CA PRO A 131 10.59 3.87 1.30
C PRO A 131 10.95 4.58 -0.01
N LEU A 132 11.38 3.85 -1.05
CA LEU A 132 11.63 4.41 -2.38
C LEU A 132 10.40 5.04 -3.06
N TRP A 133 9.20 4.76 -2.56
CA TRP A 133 7.93 5.18 -3.16
C TRP A 133 7.18 6.22 -2.33
N GLN A 134 7.83 6.81 -1.33
CA GLN A 134 7.30 7.95 -0.57
C GLN A 134 7.38 9.23 -1.42
N TYR A 135 6.63 9.25 -2.53
CA TYR A 135 6.45 10.43 -3.35
C TYR A 135 5.43 11.34 -2.66
N ASN A 136 5.87 12.51 -2.23
CA ASN A 136 4.94 13.60 -1.91
C ASN A 136 4.66 14.30 -3.24
N ASP A 137 3.39 14.43 -3.63
CA ASP A 137 2.92 14.95 -4.93
C ASP A 137 3.25 16.45 -5.19
N GLY A 138 4.35 16.97 -4.65
CA GLY A 138 4.64 18.40 -4.60
C GLY A 138 3.63 19.19 -3.76
N ARG A 139 2.58 18.54 -3.22
CA ARG A 139 1.76 19.13 -2.17
C ARG A 139 2.73 19.36 -1.01
N PRO A 140 2.97 20.62 -0.59
CA PRO A 140 3.73 20.83 0.64
C PRO A 140 3.07 19.93 1.65
N GLN A 141 3.83 19.01 2.25
CA GLN A 141 3.37 18.46 3.51
C GLN A 141 3.00 19.70 4.29
N THR A 142 1.73 19.81 4.70
CA THR A 142 1.35 20.78 5.71
C THR A 142 2.29 20.40 6.83
N THR A 143 3.44 21.06 6.90
CA THR A 143 4.36 20.99 8.01
C THR A 143 3.42 21.28 9.13
N ALA A 144 3.09 20.26 9.93
CA ALA A 144 2.26 20.43 11.09
C ALA A 144 2.88 21.63 11.76
N THR A 145 2.16 22.76 11.75
CA THR A 145 2.65 24.02 12.29
C THR A 145 3.25 23.61 13.62
N PRO A 146 4.55 23.81 13.87
CA PRO A 146 5.17 23.37 15.12
C PRO A 146 4.19 23.85 16.18
N GLN A 147 3.58 22.89 16.89
CA GLN A 147 2.53 23.21 17.84
C GLN A 147 3.25 24.02 18.89
N THR A 148 3.24 25.35 18.74
CA THR A 148 3.54 26.25 19.83
C THR A 148 2.52 25.81 20.85
N PRO A 149 2.95 25.26 22.00
CA PRO A 149 2.00 24.90 23.04
C PRO A 149 1.23 26.19 23.33
N THR A 150 -0.01 26.31 22.87
CA THR A 150 -0.87 27.42 23.24
C THR A 150 -1.12 27.24 24.73
N CYS A 151 -0.98 28.30 25.50
CA CYS A 151 -1.35 28.27 26.90
C CYS A 151 -2.82 27.82 26.98
N GLU A 152 -3.07 26.59 27.46
CA GLU A 152 -4.43 26.07 27.59
C GLU A 152 -5.19 26.75 28.75
N GLU A 153 -4.51 27.60 29.53
CA GLU A 153 -5.13 28.38 30.58
C GLU A 153 -5.85 29.60 29.99
N THR A 154 -7.17 29.65 30.17
CA THR A 154 -7.96 30.86 29.89
C THR A 154 -7.54 32.00 30.81
N HIS A 155 -6.87 33.01 30.24
CA HIS A 155 -6.54 34.25 30.91
C HIS A 155 -7.75 35.20 30.95
N ALA A 156 -8.01 35.82 32.10
CA ALA A 156 -9.14 36.74 32.27
C ALA A 156 -8.88 38.09 31.59
N THR A 157 -7.61 38.48 31.47
CA THR A 157 -7.17 39.73 30.85
C THR A 157 -5.98 39.51 29.93
N ARG A 158 -5.75 40.45 29.01
CA ARG A 158 -4.60 40.41 28.08
C ARG A 158 -3.25 40.54 28.80
N GLU A 159 -3.23 41.25 29.92
CA GLU A 159 -2.03 41.44 30.73
C GLU A 159 -1.57 40.12 31.37
N ASP A 160 -2.52 39.26 31.76
CA ASP A 160 -2.23 37.92 32.30
C ASP A 160 -1.66 36.98 31.22
N GLU A 161 -2.14 37.10 29.98
CA GLU A 161 -1.63 36.35 28.83
C GLU A 161 -0.18 36.74 28.50
N GLU A 162 0.11 38.04 28.47
CA GLU A 162 1.47 38.56 28.23
C GLU A 162 2.46 38.13 29.34
N ALA A 163 2.01 38.09 30.61
CA ALA A 163 2.83 37.63 31.73
C ALA A 163 3.13 36.12 31.66
N CYS A 164 2.16 35.30 31.25
CA CYS A 164 2.34 33.86 31.06
C CYS A 164 3.36 33.56 29.95
N GLU A 165 3.31 34.31 28.85
CA GLU A 165 4.26 34.16 27.74
C GLU A 165 5.69 34.54 28.15
N GLN A 166 5.85 35.60 28.94
CA GLN A 166 7.18 36.00 29.46
C GLN A 166 7.77 34.95 30.41
N ALA A 167 6.96 34.36 31.30
CA ALA A 167 7.42 33.32 32.23
C ALA A 167 7.98 32.09 31.49
N ARG A 168 7.34 31.68 30.39
CA ARG A 168 7.84 30.56 29.56
C ARG A 168 9.17 30.85 28.87
N LEU A 169 9.37 32.09 28.41
CA LEU A 169 10.61 32.51 27.77
C LEU A 169 11.78 32.54 28.76
N THR A 170 11.52 32.82 30.05
CA THR A 170 12.54 32.78 31.10
C THR A 170 12.91 31.36 31.50
N ASP A 171 11.93 30.47 31.64
CA ASP A 171 12.14 29.08 32.09
C ASP A 171 12.96 28.27 31.07
N SER A 172 12.73 28.53 29.78
CA SER A 172 13.49 27.91 28.68
C SER A 172 14.98 28.31 28.66
N LYS A 173 15.33 29.49 29.20
CA LYS A 173 16.73 29.94 29.29
C LYS A 173 17.47 29.32 30.46
N GLU A 174 16.79 28.98 31.55
CA GLU A 174 17.42 28.32 32.71
C GLU A 174 17.69 26.84 32.43
N SER A 175 16.82 26.15 31.69
CA SER A 175 17.02 24.73 31.35
C SER A 175 18.15 24.44 30.36
N SER A 176 18.81 25.47 29.81
CA SER A 176 19.91 25.35 28.84
C SER A 176 21.31 25.65 29.43
N ARG A 177 21.43 25.80 30.76
CA ARG A 177 22.71 25.89 31.47
C ARG A 177 23.03 24.58 32.19
#